data_AF-A0A3Q3ADR4-F1
#
_entry.id   AF-A0A3Q3ADR4-F1
#
_cell.length_a   1.000
_cell.length_b   1.000
_cell.length_c   1.000
_cell.angle_alpha   90.00
_cell.angle_beta   90.00
_cell.angle_gamma   90.00
#
_symmetry.space_group_name_H-M   'P 1'
#
loop_
_entity.id
_entity.type
_entity.pdbx_description
1 polymer ?
#
loop_
_entity_poly.entity_id
_entity_poly.type
_entity_poly.pdbx_seq_one_letter_code
_entity_poly.pdbx_strand_id
1 'polypeptide(L)'
;MAQWLQLSMLDCKYLEQVDQLYDDSFPMDIRQYLSKWIESIDWDVTAAQDSLATVRFHDLLVQLDDQHSRFTLDNNFLQQHNFRKIKRNLQDRFQEDPVHMAMIIARNLKEEQKILANAKDAEVKSGTVSAMVVEKQKLDNKVKEMKEKFMDQYLKSLEDLQDEYDFKLNTLKNRGKTSYRRRNRK
;
A
#
# COMPACT_ATOMS: atom_id res chain seq x y z
N MET A 1 -12.60 -4.87 3.16
CA MET A 1 -11.65 -5.08 2.03
C MET A 1 -11.66 -3.81 1.22
N ALA A 2 -10.50 -3.22 0.92
CA ALA A 2 -10.43 -1.93 0.21
C ALA A 2 -11.07 -2.02 -1.18
N GLN A 3 -11.76 -0.96 -1.62
CA GLN A 3 -12.32 -0.82 -2.96
C GLN A 3 -11.27 -1.06 -4.03
N TRP A 4 -10.04 -0.55 -3.82
CA TRP A 4 -8.91 -0.79 -4.73
C TRP A 4 -8.61 -2.27 -4.98
N LEU A 5 -8.72 -3.11 -3.95
CA LEU A 5 -8.48 -4.55 -4.08
C LEU A 5 -9.55 -5.21 -4.94
N GLN A 6 -10.80 -4.74 -4.86
CA GLN A 6 -11.89 -5.26 -5.70
C GLN A 6 -11.68 -4.90 -7.17
N LEU A 7 -11.25 -3.67 -7.45
CA LEU A 7 -10.92 -3.22 -8.82
C LEU A 7 -9.79 -4.05 -9.44
N SER A 8 -8.74 -4.31 -8.65
CA SER A 8 -7.57 -5.09 -9.10
C SER A 8 -7.92 -6.54 -9.50
N MET A 9 -9.09 -7.04 -9.10
CA MET A 9 -9.56 -8.39 -9.41
C MET A 9 -10.49 -8.43 -10.63
N LEU A 10 -10.81 -7.30 -11.25
CA LEU A 10 -11.67 -7.24 -12.44
C LEU A 10 -10.97 -7.79 -13.69
N ASP A 11 -11.73 -7.95 -14.77
CA ASP A 11 -11.20 -8.29 -16.09
C ASP A 11 -10.41 -7.14 -16.71
N CYS A 12 -9.50 -7.48 -17.63
CA CYS A 12 -8.61 -6.52 -18.31
C CYS A 12 -9.35 -5.30 -18.87
N LYS A 13 -10.52 -5.51 -19.49
CA LYS A 13 -11.38 -4.44 -20.05
C LYS A 13 -11.83 -3.38 -19.04
N TYR A 14 -11.95 -3.75 -17.76
CA TYR A 14 -12.31 -2.81 -16.69
C TYR A 14 -11.05 -2.19 -16.07
N LEU A 15 -9.94 -2.93 -16.03
CA LEU A 15 -8.65 -2.37 -15.60
C LEU A 15 -8.17 -1.27 -16.55
N GLU A 16 -8.38 -1.40 -17.87
CA GLU A 16 -8.11 -0.32 -18.83
C GLU A 16 -8.95 0.94 -18.57
N GLN A 17 -10.21 0.77 -18.12
CA GLN A 17 -11.06 1.91 -17.73
C GLN A 17 -10.54 2.58 -16.45
N VAL A 18 -10.01 1.79 -15.51
CA VAL A 18 -9.36 2.32 -14.31
C VAL A 18 -8.07 3.05 -14.69
N ASP A 19 -7.27 2.52 -15.61
CA ASP A 19 -6.03 3.16 -16.07
C ASP A 19 -6.29 4.55 -16.66
N GLN A 20 -7.25 4.65 -17.58
CA GLN A 20 -7.67 5.91 -18.21
C GLN A 20 -8.19 6.95 -17.21
N LEU A 21 -8.74 6.52 -16.06
CA LEU A 21 -9.18 7.43 -15.00
C LEU A 21 -8.00 8.19 -14.35
N TYR A 22 -6.82 7.59 -14.36
CA TYR A 22 -5.64 8.05 -13.63
C TYR A 22 -4.53 8.67 -14.49
N ASP A 23 -4.58 8.56 -15.82
CA ASP A 23 -3.53 9.04 -16.75
C ASP A 23 -3.07 10.49 -16.51
N ASP A 24 -3.99 11.43 -16.24
CA ASP A 24 -3.67 12.86 -16.08
C ASP A 24 -4.19 13.49 -14.77
N SER A 25 -4.81 12.69 -13.89
CA SER A 25 -5.54 13.18 -12.72
C SER A 25 -4.70 13.12 -11.43
N PHE A 26 -4.91 12.07 -10.63
CA PHE A 26 -4.24 11.81 -9.37
C PHE A 26 -3.28 10.62 -9.54
N PRO A 27 -2.09 10.60 -8.93
CA PRO A 27 -1.14 9.52 -9.17
C PRO A 27 -1.68 8.15 -8.71
N MET A 28 -1.74 7.17 -9.62
CA MET A 28 -2.24 5.83 -9.33
C MET A 28 -1.45 5.15 -8.20
N ASP A 29 -0.13 5.35 -8.15
CA ASP A 29 0.73 4.83 -7.09
C ASP A 29 0.22 5.23 -5.70
N ILE A 30 -0.21 6.48 -5.53
CA ILE A 30 -0.70 7.02 -4.26
C ILE A 30 -2.09 6.47 -3.96
N ARG A 31 -2.95 6.39 -4.99
CA ARG A 31 -4.27 5.78 -4.88
C ARG A 31 -4.19 4.33 -4.38
N GLN A 32 -3.27 3.54 -4.92
CA GLN A 32 -3.03 2.16 -4.51
C GLN A 32 -2.46 2.09 -3.10
N TYR A 33 -1.38 2.84 -2.86
CA TYR A 33 -0.61 2.76 -1.63
C TYR A 33 -1.43 3.17 -0.41
N LEU A 34 -2.11 4.32 -0.52
CA LEU A 34 -2.93 4.87 0.55
C LEU A 34 -4.40 4.48 0.41
N SER A 35 -4.72 3.41 -0.33
CA SER A 35 -6.10 2.98 -0.60
C SER A 35 -6.99 2.95 0.64
N LYS A 36 -6.54 2.31 1.73
CA LYS A 36 -7.30 2.26 2.99
C LYS A 36 -7.53 3.63 3.62
N TRP A 37 -6.53 4.52 3.57
CA TRP A 37 -6.63 5.86 4.16
C TRP A 37 -7.52 6.76 3.32
N ILE A 38 -7.33 6.76 2.00
CA ILE A 38 -8.15 7.52 1.04
C ILE A 38 -9.61 7.09 1.16
N GLU A 39 -9.89 5.79 1.19
CA GLU A 39 -11.26 5.27 1.28
C GLU A 39 -11.92 5.49 2.66
N SER A 40 -11.17 5.90 3.68
CA SER A 40 -11.70 6.22 5.01
C SER A 40 -12.21 7.66 5.15
N ILE A 41 -11.94 8.52 4.16
CA ILE A 41 -12.25 9.95 4.20
C ILE A 41 -13.50 10.21 3.37
N ASP A 42 -14.38 11.07 3.89
CA ASP A 42 -15.48 11.63 3.12
C ASP A 42 -14.95 12.79 2.25
N TRP A 43 -14.60 12.47 1.01
CA TRP A 43 -14.07 13.44 0.06
C TRP A 43 -15.12 14.42 -0.47
N ASP A 44 -16.41 14.08 -0.41
CA ASP A 44 -17.48 15.00 -0.80
C ASP A 44 -17.59 16.14 0.22
N VAL A 45 -17.54 15.83 1.51
CA VAL A 45 -17.49 16.84 2.59
C VAL A 45 -16.17 17.61 2.54
N THR A 46 -15.06 16.91 2.30
CA THR A 46 -13.73 17.53 2.21
C THR A 46 -13.67 18.55 1.06
N ALA A 47 -14.23 18.22 -0.11
CA ALA A 47 -14.31 19.13 -1.25
C ALA A 47 -15.26 20.32 -1.05
N ALA A 48 -16.16 20.27 -0.06
CA ALA A 48 -17.05 21.38 0.27
C ALA A 48 -16.46 22.36 1.31
N GLN A 49 -15.30 22.04 1.89
CA GLN A 49 -14.69 22.80 2.99
C GLN A 49 -13.20 23.03 2.76
N ASP A 50 -12.81 24.24 2.34
CA ASP A 50 -11.43 24.61 2.01
C ASP A 50 -10.42 24.30 3.13
N SER A 51 -10.78 24.60 4.38
CA SER A 51 -9.93 24.34 5.54
C SER A 51 -9.71 22.84 5.74
N LEU A 52 -10.76 22.02 5.57
CA LEU A 52 -10.67 20.58 5.69
C LEU A 52 -9.87 19.98 4.53
N ALA A 53 -10.08 20.45 3.30
CA ALA A 53 -9.29 20.05 2.13
C ALA A 53 -7.80 20.35 2.34
N THR A 54 -7.48 21.52 2.87
CA THR A 54 -6.11 21.91 3.20
C THR A 54 -5.50 20.98 4.25
N VAL A 55 -6.23 20.67 5.33
CA VAL A 55 -5.76 19.72 6.35
C VAL A 55 -5.53 18.34 5.74
N ARG A 56 -6.49 17.83 4.94
CA ARG A 56 -6.37 16.50 4.31
C ARG A 56 -5.24 16.42 3.30
N PHE A 57 -4.95 17.52 2.60
CA PHE A 57 -3.77 17.61 1.73
C PHE A 57 -2.47 17.49 2.52
N HIS A 58 -2.34 18.19 3.65
CA HIS A 58 -1.15 18.05 4.51
C HIS A 58 -1.07 16.66 5.15
N ASP A 59 -2.18 16.08 5.58
CA ASP A 59 -2.24 14.70 6.06
C ASP A 59 -1.72 13.72 4.99
N LEU A 60 -2.12 13.91 3.73
CA LEU A 60 -1.61 13.12 2.59
C LEU A 60 -0.08 13.23 2.48
N LEU A 61 0.47 14.44 2.55
CA LEU A 61 1.92 14.65 2.47
C LEU A 61 2.66 13.98 3.63
N VAL A 62 2.11 14.03 4.84
CA VAL A 62 2.66 13.36 6.03
C VAL A 62 2.64 11.84 5.85
N GLN A 63 1.56 11.28 5.29
CA GLN A 63 1.51 9.86 4.95
C GLN A 63 2.65 9.49 4.00
N LEU A 64 2.93 10.30 2.98
CA LEU A 64 4.04 10.03 2.05
C LEU A 64 5.42 10.11 2.73
N ASP A 65 5.61 10.99 3.70
CA ASP A 65 6.85 11.09 4.47
C ASP A 65 7.09 9.87 5.38
N ASP A 66 6.04 9.33 6.00
CA ASP A 66 6.14 8.07 6.77
C ASP A 66 6.62 6.93 5.87
N GLN A 67 6.09 6.84 4.65
CA GLN A 67 6.48 5.78 3.72
C GLN A 67 7.88 5.96 3.17
N HIS A 68 8.26 7.20 2.85
CA HIS A 68 9.64 7.50 2.47
C HIS A 68 10.62 7.07 3.57
N SER A 69 10.26 7.27 4.85
CA SER A 69 11.08 6.83 5.99
C SER A 69 11.24 5.30 6.03
N ARG A 70 10.16 4.55 5.76
CA ARG A 70 10.22 3.07 5.67
C ARG A 70 11.10 2.59 4.51
N PHE A 71 10.94 3.15 3.32
CA PHE A 71 11.80 2.79 2.17
C PHE A 71 13.27 3.17 2.37
N THR A 72 13.55 4.13 3.25
CA THR A 72 14.92 4.47 3.66
C THR A 72 15.54 3.36 4.49
N LEU A 73 14.78 2.77 5.42
CA LEU A 73 15.22 1.61 6.21
C LEU A 73 15.45 0.37 5.34
N ASP A 74 14.58 0.15 4.36
CA ASP A 74 14.66 -1.01 3.45
C ASP A 74 15.68 -0.84 2.31
N ASN A 75 16.43 0.26 2.28
CA ASN A 75 17.39 0.61 1.21
C ASN A 75 16.80 0.60 -0.21
N ASN A 76 15.49 0.85 -0.36
CA ASN A 76 14.83 0.83 -1.66
C ASN A 76 14.95 2.18 -2.38
N PHE A 77 16.12 2.41 -2.98
CA PHE A 77 16.47 3.69 -3.64
C PHE A 77 15.46 4.12 -4.71
N LEU A 78 14.98 3.18 -5.53
CA LEU A 78 14.01 3.47 -6.59
C LEU A 78 12.69 4.00 -6.01
N GLN A 79 12.17 3.34 -4.97
CA GLN A 79 10.92 3.76 -4.33
C GLN A 79 11.07 5.10 -3.60
N GLN A 80 12.20 5.34 -2.93
CA GLN A 80 12.49 6.65 -2.33
C GLN A 80 12.47 7.78 -3.38
N HIS A 81 13.14 7.57 -4.52
CA HIS A 81 13.14 8.55 -5.61
C HIS A 81 11.73 8.79 -6.16
N ASN A 82 10.97 7.73 -6.41
CA ASN A 82 9.61 7.81 -6.93
C ASN A 82 8.68 8.58 -5.99
N PHE A 83 8.64 8.22 -4.69
CA PHE A 83 7.81 8.93 -3.71
C PHE A 83 8.20 10.40 -3.57
N ARG A 84 9.51 10.72 -3.61
CA ARG A 84 9.97 12.12 -3.57
C ARG A 84 9.55 12.90 -4.83
N LYS A 85 9.51 12.25 -6.00
CA LYS A 85 9.02 12.87 -7.24
C LYS A 85 7.51 13.09 -7.17
N ILE A 86 6.76 12.07 -6.74
CA ILE A 86 5.30 12.15 -6.62
C ILE A 86 4.89 13.23 -5.61
N LYS A 87 5.54 13.29 -4.44
CA LYS A 87 5.26 14.33 -3.43
C LYS A 87 5.44 15.74 -4.02
N ARG A 88 6.55 16.00 -4.72
CA ARG A 88 6.78 17.28 -5.40
C ARG A 88 5.70 17.59 -6.43
N ASN A 89 5.35 16.63 -7.29
CA ASN A 89 4.31 16.81 -8.29
C ASN A 89 2.93 17.14 -7.65
N LEU A 90 2.60 16.51 -6.51
CA LEU A 90 1.36 16.80 -5.78
C LEU A 90 1.37 18.21 -5.20
N GLN A 91 2.50 18.65 -4.64
CA GLN A 91 2.68 20.02 -4.16
C GLN A 91 2.52 21.02 -5.29
N ASP A 92 3.23 20.83 -6.40
CA ASP A 92 3.18 21.75 -7.55
C ASP A 92 1.77 21.86 -8.16
N ARG A 93 0.96 20.79 -8.11
CA ARG A 93 -0.39 20.76 -8.69
C ARG A 93 -1.50 21.22 -7.74
N PHE A 94 -1.40 20.92 -6.46
CA PHE A 94 -2.54 21.03 -5.53
C PHE A 94 -2.28 21.87 -4.28
N GLN A 95 -1.08 22.40 -4.09
CA GLN A 95 -0.77 23.21 -2.91
C GLN A 95 -1.56 24.53 -2.87
N GLU A 96 -1.79 25.16 -4.03
CA GLU A 96 -2.57 26.39 -4.16
C GLU A 96 -4.09 26.12 -4.17
N ASP A 97 -4.51 24.92 -4.57
CA ASP A 97 -5.92 24.50 -4.59
C ASP A 97 -6.10 23.06 -4.08
N PRO A 98 -6.07 22.86 -2.75
CA PRO A 98 -6.31 21.55 -2.13
C PRO A 98 -7.73 21.01 -2.36
N VAL A 99 -8.69 21.90 -2.62
CA VAL A 99 -10.10 21.54 -2.85
C VAL A 99 -10.23 20.83 -4.18
N HIS A 100 -9.53 21.31 -5.21
CA HIS A 100 -9.47 20.64 -6.50
C HIS A 100 -8.95 19.19 -6.40
N MET A 101 -7.93 18.95 -5.56
CA MET A 101 -7.47 17.59 -5.27
C MET A 101 -8.60 16.74 -4.66
N ALA A 102 -9.29 17.26 -3.63
CA ALA A 102 -10.38 16.54 -2.99
C ALA A 102 -11.51 16.20 -3.97
N MET A 103 -11.84 17.14 -4.88
CA MET A 103 -12.81 16.92 -5.95
C MET A 103 -12.38 15.81 -6.91
N ILE A 104 -11.11 15.79 -7.33
CA ILE A 104 -10.57 14.74 -8.21
C ILE A 104 -10.66 13.37 -7.51
N ILE A 105 -10.24 13.28 -6.24
CA ILE A 105 -10.28 12.03 -5.50
C ILE A 105 -11.74 11.56 -5.33
N ALA A 106 -12.66 12.44 -4.95
CA ALA A 106 -14.08 12.13 -4.84
C ALA A 106 -14.66 11.60 -6.16
N ARG A 107 -14.35 12.27 -7.27
CA ARG A 107 -14.76 11.87 -8.62
C ARG A 107 -14.22 10.48 -8.97
N ASN A 108 -12.91 10.26 -8.77
CA ASN A 108 -12.28 8.99 -9.13
C ASN A 108 -12.87 7.83 -8.32
N LEU A 109 -13.08 8.00 -7.01
CA LEU A 109 -13.71 6.97 -6.18
C LEU A 109 -15.14 6.63 -6.63
N LYS A 110 -15.91 7.64 -7.08
CA LYS A 110 -17.26 7.42 -7.64
C LYS A 110 -17.23 6.70 -8.98
N GLU A 111 -16.32 7.07 -9.87
CA GLU A 111 -16.16 6.38 -11.16
C GLU A 111 -15.70 4.93 -10.98
N GLU A 112 -14.76 4.68 -10.05
CA GLU A 112 -14.38 3.32 -9.66
C GLU A 112 -15.58 2.48 -9.19
N GLN A 113 -16.48 3.05 -8.38
CA GLN A 113 -17.70 2.36 -7.95
C GLN A 113 -18.63 2.05 -9.12
N LYS A 114 -18.74 2.94 -10.10
CA LYS A 114 -19.50 2.67 -11.34
C LYS A 114 -18.88 1.54 -12.14
N ILE A 115 -17.55 1.52 -12.28
CA ILE A 115 -16.83 0.42 -12.96
C ILE A 115 -17.13 -0.91 -12.25
N LEU A 116 -17.07 -0.94 -10.92
CA LEU A 116 -17.41 -2.14 -10.13
C LEU A 116 -18.87 -2.57 -10.30
N ALA A 117 -19.81 -1.62 -10.33
CA ALA A 117 -21.22 -1.92 -10.56
C ALA A 117 -21.46 -2.50 -11.96
N ASN A 118 -20.86 -1.88 -12.99
CA ASN A 118 -20.94 -2.35 -14.37
C ASN A 118 -20.36 -3.77 -14.53
N ALA A 119 -19.25 -4.06 -13.84
CA ALA A 119 -18.65 -5.39 -13.83
C ALA A 119 -19.59 -6.44 -13.24
N LYS A 120 -20.20 -6.15 -12.09
CA LYS A 120 -21.18 -7.04 -11.44
C LYS A 120 -22.42 -7.27 -12.31
N ASP A 121 -22.95 -6.22 -12.91
CA ASP A 121 -24.12 -6.33 -13.78
C ASP A 121 -23.84 -7.17 -15.03
N ALA A 122 -22.63 -7.08 -15.58
CA ALA A 122 -22.21 -7.90 -16.72
C ALA A 122 -22.08 -9.38 -16.34
N GLU A 123 -21.59 -9.69 -15.13
CA GLU A 123 -21.53 -11.07 -14.62
C GLU A 123 -22.93 -11.68 -14.44
N VAL A 124 -23.88 -10.92 -13.89
CA VAL A 124 -25.26 -11.39 -13.67
C VAL A 124 -25.99 -11.66 -14.99
N LYS A 125 -25.80 -10.81 -16.01
CA LYS A 125 -26.47 -10.95 -17.31
C LYS A 125 -25.90 -12.08 -18.18
N SER A 126 -24.65 -12.47 -17.97
CA SER A 126 -24.00 -13.43 -18.87
C SER A 126 -24.27 -14.90 -18.52
N GLY A 127 -24.72 -15.25 -17.30
CA GLY A 127 -25.17 -16.61 -16.93
C GLY A 127 -24.16 -17.78 -17.09
N THR A 128 -23.02 -17.58 -17.74
CA THR A 128 -22.04 -18.61 -18.16
C THR A 128 -20.62 -18.33 -17.64
N VAL A 129 -20.37 -17.19 -17.00
CA VAL A 129 -19.03 -16.80 -16.52
C VAL A 129 -18.74 -17.32 -15.10
N SER A 130 -19.73 -17.90 -14.42
CA SER A 130 -19.59 -18.37 -13.04
C SER A 130 -18.47 -19.40 -12.85
N ALA A 131 -18.20 -20.27 -13.84
CA ALA A 131 -17.13 -21.26 -13.73
C ALA A 131 -15.72 -20.63 -13.82
N MET A 132 -15.49 -19.74 -14.80
CA MET A 132 -14.17 -19.13 -15.05
C MET A 132 -13.81 -18.08 -14.00
N VAL A 133 -14.79 -17.31 -13.51
CA VAL A 133 -14.59 -16.35 -12.40
C VAL A 133 -14.37 -17.08 -11.07
N VAL A 134 -15.07 -18.19 -10.81
CA VAL A 134 -14.77 -19.03 -9.63
C VAL A 134 -13.38 -19.63 -9.73
N GLU A 135 -12.94 -20.03 -10.92
CA GLU A 135 -11.60 -20.58 -11.13
C GLU A 135 -10.51 -19.51 -10.98
N LYS A 136 -10.70 -18.29 -11.52
CA LYS A 136 -9.83 -17.14 -11.28
C LYS A 136 -9.79 -16.76 -9.80
N GLN A 137 -10.94 -16.64 -9.14
CA GLN A 137 -11.03 -16.34 -7.70
C GLN A 137 -10.31 -17.40 -6.85
N LYS A 138 -10.41 -18.67 -7.25
CA LYS A 138 -9.71 -19.79 -6.59
C LYS A 138 -8.20 -19.72 -6.82
N LEU A 139 -7.75 -19.32 -8.00
CA LEU A 139 -6.34 -19.08 -8.29
C LEU A 139 -5.80 -17.87 -7.51
N ASP A 140 -6.53 -16.76 -7.45
CA ASP A 140 -6.14 -15.58 -6.69
C ASP A 140 -6.06 -15.88 -5.18
N ASN A 141 -7.02 -16.64 -4.64
CA ASN A 141 -6.98 -17.10 -3.26
C ASN A 141 -5.77 -18.01 -3.01
N LYS A 142 -5.44 -18.93 -3.94
CA LYS A 142 -4.23 -19.76 -3.85
C LYS A 142 -2.95 -18.92 -3.90
N VAL A 143 -2.89 -17.91 -4.77
CA VAL A 143 -1.73 -17.00 -4.87
C VAL A 143 -1.55 -16.21 -3.58
N LYS A 144 -2.64 -15.73 -3.00
CA LYS A 144 -2.61 -15.02 -1.71
C LYS A 144 -2.14 -15.95 -0.59
N GLU A 145 -2.67 -17.16 -0.50
CA GLU A 145 -2.26 -18.15 0.50
C GLU A 145 -0.78 -18.56 0.32
N MET A 146 -0.30 -18.69 -0.92
CA MET A 146 1.12 -18.94 -1.19
C MET A 146 2.01 -17.77 -0.75
N LYS A 147 1.58 -16.53 -0.99
CA LYS A 147 2.32 -15.33 -0.55
C LYS A 147 2.36 -15.23 0.98
N GLU A 148 1.24 -15.46 1.67
CA GLU A 148 1.19 -15.47 3.14
C GLU A 148 2.12 -16.57 3.71
N LYS A 149 2.03 -17.80 3.19
CA LYS A 149 2.92 -18.89 3.61
C LYS A 149 4.40 -18.60 3.34
N PHE A 150 4.73 -18.00 2.20
CA PHE A 150 6.11 -17.63 1.87
C PHE A 150 6.64 -16.56 2.83
N MET A 151 5.83 -15.53 3.12
CA MET A 151 6.19 -14.48 4.07
C MET A 151 6.35 -15.03 5.49
N ASP A 152 5.46 -15.90 5.96
CA ASP A 152 5.54 -16.52 7.28
C ASP A 152 6.79 -17.40 7.43
N GLN A 153 7.11 -18.21 6.40
CA GLN A 153 8.33 -19.02 6.38
C GLN A 153 9.59 -18.15 6.36
N TYR A 154 9.57 -17.08 5.56
CA TYR A 154 10.67 -16.13 5.49
C TYR A 154 10.89 -15.44 6.85
N LEU A 155 9.83 -14.96 7.49
CA LEU A 155 9.87 -14.30 8.79
C LEU A 155 10.40 -15.24 9.88
N LYS A 156 9.92 -16.48 9.91
CA LYS A 156 10.44 -17.52 10.82
C LYS A 156 11.91 -17.82 10.60
N SER A 157 12.37 -17.89 9.35
CA SER A 157 13.79 -18.11 9.05
C SER A 157 14.67 -16.94 9.50
N LEU A 158 14.15 -15.71 9.44
CA LEU A 158 14.85 -14.52 9.96
C LEU A 158 14.90 -14.52 11.49
N GLU A 159 13.81 -14.91 12.17
CA GLU A 159 13.77 -15.07 13.62
C GLU A 159 14.80 -16.13 14.08
N ASP A 160 14.82 -17.30 13.46
CA ASP A 160 15.78 -18.38 13.78
C ASP A 160 17.24 -17.90 13.59
N LEU A 161 17.51 -17.15 12.52
CA LEU A 161 18.83 -16.59 12.25
C LEU A 161 19.23 -15.53 13.28
N GLN A 162 18.28 -14.70 13.70
CA GLN A 162 18.48 -13.69 14.75
C GLN A 162 18.77 -14.36 16.10
N ASP A 163 18.01 -15.38 16.47
CA ASP A 163 18.23 -16.16 17.69
C ASP A 163 19.61 -16.84 17.69
N GLU A 164 20.04 -17.39 16.56
CA GLU A 164 21.37 -17.98 16.42
C GLU A 164 22.48 -16.92 16.57
N TYR A 165 22.29 -15.74 15.99
CA TYR A 165 23.21 -14.62 16.11
C TYR A 165 23.34 -14.15 17.57
N ASP A 166 22.21 -13.96 18.25
CA ASP A 166 22.16 -13.56 19.65
C ASP A 166 22.77 -14.63 20.57
N PHE A 167 22.52 -15.92 20.29
CA PHE A 167 23.15 -17.02 21.01
C PHE A 167 24.67 -16.99 20.88
N LYS A 168 25.19 -16.83 19.65
CA LYS A 168 26.64 -16.72 19.37
C LYS A 168 27.24 -15.49 20.08
N LEU A 169 26.59 -14.33 19.99
CA LEU A 169 27.03 -13.10 20.62
C LEU A 169 27.07 -13.20 22.14
N ASN A 170 26.01 -13.74 22.76
CA ASN A 170 25.94 -13.94 24.20
C ASN A 170 26.97 -14.97 24.69
N THR A 171 27.22 -16.03 23.93
CA THR A 171 28.26 -17.02 24.21
C THR A 171 29.65 -16.39 24.21
N LEU A 172 29.97 -15.55 23.22
CA LEU A 172 31.23 -14.81 23.14
C LEU A 172 31.38 -13.81 24.30
N LYS A 173 30.34 -13.03 24.60
CA LYS A 173 30.33 -12.10 25.75
C LYS A 173 30.56 -12.83 27.08
N ASN A 174 29.97 -14.01 27.27
CA ASN A 174 30.12 -14.80 28.49
C ASN A 174 31.51 -15.47 28.60
N ARG A 175 32.13 -15.86 27.47
CA ARG A 175 33.54 -16.27 27.43
C ARG A 175 34.51 -15.13 27.76
N GLY A 176 34.23 -13.90 27.33
CA GLY A 176 34.99 -12.71 27.73
C GLY A 176 34.88 -12.40 29.23
N LYS A 177 33.66 -12.47 29.79
CA LYS A 177 33.41 -12.22 31.23
C LYS A 177 34.03 -13.27 32.16
N THR A 178 34.06 -14.55 31.77
CA THR A 178 34.73 -15.62 32.53
C THR A 178 36.26 -15.47 32.53
N SER A 179 36.82 -14.94 31.44
CA SER A 179 38.25 -14.65 31.32
C SER A 179 38.70 -13.50 32.24
N TYR A 180 37.87 -12.45 32.39
CA TYR A 180 38.14 -11.35 33.33
C TYR A 180 37.92 -11.75 34.80
N ARG A 181 36.90 -12.55 35.11
CA ARG A 181 36.68 -13.05 36.50
C ARG A 181 37.77 -13.99 37.00
N ARG A 182 38.44 -14.74 36.11
CA ARG A 182 39.60 -15.59 36.49
C ARG A 182 40.90 -14.81 36.67
N ARG A 183 41.01 -13.61 36.08
CA ARG A 183 42.23 -12.77 36.19
C ARG A 183 42.25 -11.90 37.44
N ASN A 184 41.08 -11.51 37.97
CA ASN A 184 40.94 -10.71 39.21
C ASN A 184 40.75 -11.55 40.49
N ARG A 185 41.12 -12.83 40.47
CA ARG A 185 41.05 -13.74 41.64
C ARG A 185 42.41 -14.36 42.00
N LYS A 186 43.50 -13.82 41.47
CA LYS A 186 44.87 -14.09 41.92
C LYS A 186 45.48 -12.82 42.48
#